data_AF-A0A429DQ14-F1
#
_entry.id   AF-A0A429DQ14-F1
#
_cell.length_a   1.000
_cell.length_b   1.000
_cell.length_c   1.000
_cell.angle_alpha   90.00
_cell.angle_beta   90.00
_cell.angle_gamma   90.00
#
_symmetry.space_group_name_H-M   'P 1'
#
loop_
_entity.id
_entity.type
_entity.pdbx_description
1 polymer ?
#
loop_
_entity_poly.entity_id
_entity_poly.type
_entity_poly.pdbx_seq_one_letter_code
_entity_poly.pdbx_strand_id
1 'polypeptide(L)'
;MLRNKNSAGGKAKCDRVGRTRLGARSVSASSAPNPTDGTSLSTVLDLVSTARREVLTTATGGSPWFGGTVTAAARRGAFPPHVRVRLLCTTPAEHARGEITEAVRHGLRVKVTDRAIEESLLIDRRLALVPSGGDDAKSLLMVTTPTLISALAEAFDPRWEEATPWEMTSARPDEFEQAILRCLVDGLTDEAVANRLGVSARTVRRYVNVLMARVGARSRFELGFRAAECGWLPDGTAD
;
A
#
# COMPACT_ATOMS: atom_id res chain seq x y z
N MET A 1 40.38 -12.88 -67.67
CA MET A 1 39.54 -14.09 -67.86
C MET A 1 38.78 -14.31 -66.56
N LEU A 2 37.46 -14.31 -66.43
CA LEU A 2 36.34 -14.01 -67.33
C LEU A 2 35.24 -13.31 -66.51
N ARG A 3 34.46 -12.49 -67.22
CA ARG A 3 33.17 -11.89 -66.82
C ARG A 3 32.05 -12.93 -66.82
N ASN A 4 31.01 -12.73 -66.00
CA ASN A 4 29.57 -12.74 -66.37
C ASN A 4 28.75 -12.42 -65.10
N LYS A 5 27.82 -11.44 -64.95
CA LYS A 5 26.73 -10.82 -65.73
C LYS A 5 25.48 -11.68 -65.98
N ASN A 6 24.35 -11.08 -65.54
CA ASN A 6 22.93 -11.20 -65.95
C ASN A 6 22.09 -12.35 -65.34
N SER A 7 20.79 -12.21 -65.04
CA SER A 7 19.82 -11.08 -65.02
C SER A 7 18.44 -11.62 -64.57
N ALA A 8 17.58 -10.71 -64.07
CA ALA A 8 16.10 -10.70 -64.10
C ALA A 8 15.35 -11.80 -63.31
N GLY A 9 14.17 -11.60 -62.72
CA GLY A 9 13.22 -10.48 -62.65
C GLY A 9 11.93 -11.01 -61.99
N GLY A 10 11.12 -10.16 -61.35
CA GLY A 10 9.83 -10.60 -60.80
C GLY A 10 9.18 -9.58 -59.86
N LYS A 11 8.48 -8.59 -60.44
CA LYS A 11 7.55 -7.71 -59.73
C LYS A 11 6.27 -8.49 -59.39
N ALA A 12 5.88 -8.53 -58.11
CA ALA A 12 4.54 -8.93 -57.69
C ALA A 12 3.80 -7.70 -57.13
N LYS A 13 2.79 -7.29 -57.90
CA LYS A 13 1.80 -6.24 -57.61
C LYS A 13 0.67 -6.94 -56.83
N CYS A 14 0.38 -6.50 -55.61
CA CYS A 14 -0.77 -6.99 -54.85
C CYS A 14 -1.83 -5.89 -54.74
N ASP A 15 -3.03 -6.25 -55.16
CA ASP A 15 -4.12 -5.37 -55.51
C ASP A 15 -4.89 -4.81 -54.31
N ARG A 16 -5.39 -3.59 -54.55
CA ARG A 16 -6.25 -2.78 -53.70
C ARG A 16 -7.68 -3.34 -53.75
N VAL A 17 -8.14 -3.96 -52.67
CA VAL A 17 -9.56 -4.35 -52.48
C VAL A 17 -10.24 -3.41 -51.48
N GLY A 18 -11.45 -2.96 -51.85
CA GLY A 18 -12.18 -1.82 -51.32
C GLY A 18 -12.68 -1.95 -49.89
N ARG A 19 -12.71 -0.79 -49.21
CA ARG A 19 -13.35 -0.58 -47.90
C ARG A 19 -14.84 -0.32 -48.10
N THR A 20 -15.67 -1.27 -47.69
CA THR A 20 -17.11 -1.05 -47.52
C THR A 20 -17.35 -0.38 -46.17
N ARG A 21 -17.94 0.82 -46.17
CA ARG A 21 -18.29 1.59 -44.97
C ARG A 21 -19.51 0.94 -44.30
N LEU A 22 -19.36 0.48 -43.05
CA LEU A 22 -20.47 0.20 -42.14
C LEU A 22 -20.55 1.36 -41.14
N GLY A 23 -21.71 2.01 -41.09
CA GLY A 23 -21.98 3.19 -40.29
C GLY A 23 -21.97 2.89 -38.80
N ALA A 24 -21.04 3.50 -38.08
CA ALA A 24 -21.11 3.63 -36.63
C ALA A 24 -21.97 4.85 -36.29
N ARG A 25 -23.15 4.61 -35.71
CA ARG A 25 -23.97 5.65 -35.09
C ARG A 25 -23.15 6.33 -34.00
N SER A 26 -22.99 7.65 -34.12
CA SER A 26 -22.39 8.51 -33.11
C SER A 26 -23.28 8.52 -31.86
N VAL A 27 -22.81 7.86 -30.79
CA VAL A 27 -23.30 8.14 -29.44
C VAL A 27 -22.52 9.36 -28.95
N SER A 28 -23.23 10.45 -28.73
CA SER A 28 -22.69 11.71 -28.22
C SER A 28 -22.03 11.48 -26.85
N ALA A 29 -20.70 11.50 -26.84
CA ALA A 29 -19.90 11.54 -25.62
C ALA A 29 -19.98 12.97 -25.04
N SER A 30 -20.67 13.11 -23.90
CA SER A 30 -20.51 14.27 -23.02
C SER A 30 -19.05 14.31 -22.55
N SER A 31 -18.40 15.48 -22.67
CA SER A 31 -16.96 15.65 -22.47
C SER A 31 -16.49 15.18 -21.09
N ALA A 32 -15.89 14.00 -21.04
CA ALA A 32 -14.97 13.64 -19.98
C ALA A 32 -13.62 14.34 -20.29
N PRO A 33 -12.91 14.87 -19.28
CA PRO A 33 -11.60 15.45 -19.49
C PRO A 33 -10.63 14.41 -20.09
N ASN A 34 -9.84 14.86 -21.06
CA ASN A 34 -8.91 14.07 -21.85
C ASN A 34 -7.81 13.47 -20.94
N PRO A 35 -7.51 12.16 -20.98
CA PRO A 35 -6.62 11.51 -20.01
C PRO A 35 -5.10 11.75 -20.20
N THR A 36 -4.69 12.86 -20.82
CA THR A 36 -3.27 13.16 -21.10
C THR A 36 -2.68 14.32 -20.29
N ASP A 37 -3.47 14.99 -19.45
CA ASP A 37 -2.94 16.01 -18.54
C ASP A 37 -2.69 15.38 -17.17
N GLY A 38 -1.44 15.45 -16.69
CA GLY A 38 -1.03 14.95 -15.38
C GLY A 38 -2.03 15.37 -14.30
N THR A 39 -2.63 14.39 -13.64
CA THR A 39 -3.68 14.66 -12.64
C THR A 39 -3.04 15.31 -11.41
N SER A 40 -3.35 16.59 -11.17
CA SER A 40 -2.90 17.33 -9.98
C SER A 40 -3.37 16.68 -8.67
N LEU A 41 -2.62 16.86 -7.58
CA LEU A 41 -2.95 16.32 -6.25
C LEU A 41 -4.32 16.80 -5.75
N SER A 42 -4.67 18.04 -6.09
CA SER A 42 -5.99 18.60 -5.79
C SER A 42 -7.11 17.80 -6.44
N THR A 43 -6.92 17.39 -7.70
CA THR A 43 -7.90 16.59 -8.45
C THR A 43 -8.08 15.21 -7.83
N VAL A 44 -6.98 14.56 -7.40
CA VAL A 44 -7.07 13.27 -6.71
C VAL A 44 -7.86 13.41 -5.41
N LEU A 45 -7.59 14.45 -4.62
CA LEU A 45 -8.30 14.71 -3.38
C LEU A 45 -9.81 14.93 -3.61
N ASP A 46 -10.17 15.70 -4.63
CA ASP A 46 -11.56 15.96 -4.99
C ASP A 46 -12.26 14.67 -5.40
N LEU A 47 -11.61 13.83 -6.21
CA LEU A 47 -12.14 12.53 -6.62
C LEU A 47 -12.36 11.60 -5.43
N VAL A 48 -11.38 11.47 -4.53
CA VAL A 48 -11.48 10.64 -3.32
C VAL A 48 -12.66 11.08 -2.45
N SER A 49 -12.89 12.38 -2.36
CA SER A 49 -13.99 12.96 -1.57
C SER A 49 -15.38 12.63 -2.14
N THR A 50 -15.47 12.08 -3.37
CA THR A 50 -16.75 11.64 -3.95
C THR A 50 -17.18 10.22 -3.53
N ALA A 51 -16.34 9.51 -2.78
CA ALA A 51 -16.60 8.14 -2.37
C ALA A 51 -17.88 8.01 -1.53
N ARG A 52 -18.71 7.00 -1.84
CA ARG A 52 -20.00 6.74 -1.16
C ARG A 52 -20.03 5.40 -0.41
N ARG A 53 -19.13 4.47 -0.69
CA ARG A 53 -19.14 3.12 -0.11
C ARG A 53 -17.77 2.68 0.34
N GLU A 54 -16.76 2.80 -0.53
CA GLU A 54 -15.41 2.36 -0.18
C GLU A 54 -14.32 3.07 -0.98
N VAL A 55 -13.15 3.17 -0.35
CA VAL A 55 -11.90 3.58 -0.98
C VAL A 55 -10.87 2.50 -0.67
N LEU A 56 -10.27 1.93 -1.71
CA LEU A 56 -9.20 0.94 -1.60
C LEU A 56 -7.93 1.58 -2.13
N THR A 57 -6.85 1.55 -1.37
CA THR A 57 -5.59 2.12 -1.83
C THR A 57 -4.42 1.23 -1.49
N THR A 58 -3.53 1.06 -2.47
CA THR A 58 -2.20 0.48 -2.31
C THR A 58 -1.17 1.58 -2.42
N ALA A 59 -0.28 1.67 -1.44
CA ALA A 59 0.78 2.68 -1.41
C ALA A 59 2.11 2.05 -1.05
N THR A 60 3.12 2.30 -1.88
CA THR A 60 4.51 2.02 -1.54
C THR A 60 5.05 3.22 -0.76
N GLY A 61 5.67 2.97 0.40
CA GLY A 61 6.17 4.04 1.26
C GLY A 61 7.03 5.04 0.47
N GLY A 62 6.56 6.28 0.31
CA GLY A 62 7.21 7.32 -0.47
C GLY A 62 6.36 7.96 -1.58
N SER A 63 5.25 7.35 -1.99
CA SER A 63 4.34 7.96 -2.99
C SER A 63 3.39 8.99 -2.35
N PRO A 64 3.41 10.25 -2.80
CA PRO A 64 2.55 11.30 -2.23
C PRO A 64 1.08 11.15 -2.65
N TRP A 65 0.79 10.34 -3.67
CA TRP A 65 -0.48 10.37 -4.39
C TRP A 65 -1.60 9.60 -3.72
N PHE A 66 -1.28 8.49 -3.05
CA PHE A 66 -2.32 7.54 -2.63
C PHE A 66 -2.45 7.49 -1.12
N GLY A 67 -1.42 7.02 -0.40
CA GLY A 67 -1.45 6.99 1.07
C GLY A 67 -1.65 8.38 1.67
N GLY A 68 -0.84 9.35 1.23
CA GLY A 68 -0.93 10.73 1.68
C GLY A 68 -2.26 11.41 1.37
N THR A 69 -2.78 11.25 0.13
CA THR A 69 -4.04 11.89 -0.28
C THR A 69 -5.25 11.34 0.46
N VAL A 70 -5.35 10.01 0.62
CA VAL A 70 -6.48 9.41 1.34
C VAL A 70 -6.45 9.80 2.82
N THR A 71 -5.26 9.85 3.42
CA THR A 71 -5.07 10.35 4.80
C THR A 71 -5.46 11.82 4.92
N ALA A 72 -5.03 12.66 3.97
CA ALA A 72 -5.39 14.07 3.93
C ALA A 72 -6.91 14.30 3.77
N ALA A 73 -7.58 13.48 2.94
CA ALA A 73 -9.03 13.50 2.77
C ALA A 73 -9.75 13.15 4.08
N ALA A 74 -9.29 12.09 4.77
CA ALA A 74 -9.86 11.69 6.06
C ALA A 74 -9.67 12.74 7.15
N ARG A 75 -8.49 13.38 7.21
CA ARG A 75 -8.22 14.49 8.13
C ARG A 75 -9.18 15.66 7.93
N ARG A 76 -9.58 15.92 6.68
CA ARG A 76 -10.56 16.96 6.34
C ARG A 76 -12.02 16.52 6.59
N GLY A 77 -12.26 15.30 7.06
CA GLY A 77 -13.59 14.76 7.28
C GLY A 77 -14.33 14.46 5.97
N ALA A 78 -13.63 14.18 4.88
CA ALA A 78 -14.23 13.96 3.56
C ALA A 78 -15.09 12.68 3.50
N PHE A 79 -14.86 11.72 4.41
CA PHE A 79 -15.54 10.44 4.40
C PHE A 79 -16.67 10.39 5.43
N PRO A 80 -17.93 10.16 5.00
CA PRO A 80 -18.99 9.79 5.91
C PRO A 80 -18.65 8.52 6.71
N PRO A 81 -19.22 8.30 7.91
CA PRO A 81 -18.90 7.15 8.76
C PRO A 81 -19.13 5.77 8.12
N HIS A 82 -19.97 5.67 7.09
CA HIS A 82 -20.26 4.42 6.38
C HIS A 82 -19.30 4.12 5.23
N VAL A 83 -18.45 5.08 4.83
CA VAL A 83 -17.45 4.87 3.77
C VAL A 83 -16.27 4.12 4.35
N ARG A 84 -15.98 2.94 3.81
CA ARG A 84 -14.88 2.09 4.27
C ARG A 84 -13.60 2.44 3.54
N VAL A 85 -12.60 2.90 4.27
CA VAL A 85 -11.31 3.26 3.69
C VAL A 85 -10.26 2.23 4.12
N ARG A 86 -9.69 1.51 3.14
CA ARG A 86 -8.67 0.46 3.33
C ARG A 86 -7.36 0.89 2.65
N LEU A 87 -6.30 1.01 3.44
CA LEU A 87 -4.94 1.32 2.99
C LEU A 87 -4.05 0.10 3.19
N LEU A 88 -3.62 -0.51 2.09
CA LEU A 88 -2.59 -1.53 2.07
C LEU A 88 -1.26 -0.87 1.71
N CYS A 89 -0.26 -0.97 2.57
CA CYS A 89 1.06 -0.41 2.29
C CYS A 89 2.17 -1.43 2.43
N THR A 90 3.28 -1.20 1.74
CA THR A 90 4.52 -1.91 2.06
C THR A 90 5.02 -1.51 3.44
N THR A 91 5.92 -2.31 4.02
CA THR A 91 6.58 -1.96 5.28
C THR A 91 7.15 -0.54 5.22
N PRO A 92 6.63 0.40 6.03
CA PRO A 92 7.02 1.80 5.95
C PRO A 92 8.41 2.00 6.53
N ALA A 93 9.17 2.92 5.92
CA ALA A 93 10.35 3.49 6.57
C ALA A 93 9.95 4.24 7.85
N GLU A 94 10.88 4.39 8.80
CA GLU A 94 10.60 4.99 10.12
C GLU A 94 9.92 6.36 10.03
N HIS A 95 10.38 7.23 9.12
CA HIS A 95 9.83 8.56 8.93
C HIS A 95 8.36 8.56 8.46
N ALA A 96 7.88 7.49 7.81
CA ALA A 96 6.52 7.39 7.25
C ALA A 96 5.52 6.78 8.24
N ARG A 97 5.99 6.25 9.37
CA ARG A 97 5.13 5.65 10.41
C ARG A 97 4.17 6.67 11.04
N GLY A 98 4.58 7.94 11.10
CA GLY A 98 3.74 9.03 11.59
C GLY A 98 2.50 9.23 10.73
N GLU A 99 2.64 9.20 9.40
CA GLU A 99 1.53 9.34 8.45
C GLU A 99 0.55 8.17 8.56
N ILE A 100 1.04 6.94 8.72
CA ILE A 100 0.17 5.77 8.91
C ILE A 100 -0.55 5.83 10.26
N THR A 101 0.12 6.33 11.30
CA THR A 101 -0.52 6.55 12.60
C THR A 101 -1.62 7.61 12.50
N GLU A 102 -1.41 8.67 11.73
CA GLU A 102 -2.42 9.69 11.43
C GLU A 102 -3.60 9.10 10.64
N ALA A 103 -3.32 8.26 9.63
CA ALA A 103 -4.34 7.54 8.88
C ALA A 103 -5.28 6.73 9.80
N VAL A 104 -4.71 5.90 10.67
CA VAL A 104 -5.50 5.08 11.62
C VAL A 104 -6.29 5.96 12.59
N ARG A 105 -5.71 7.06 13.09
CA ARG A 105 -6.42 8.02 13.95
C ARG A 105 -7.64 8.64 13.27
N HIS A 106 -7.62 8.79 11.95
CA HIS A 106 -8.74 9.29 11.16
C HIS A 106 -9.66 8.19 10.61
N GLY A 107 -9.55 6.96 11.15
CA GLY A 107 -10.50 5.87 10.88
C GLY A 107 -10.18 5.03 9.65
N LEU A 108 -9.00 5.21 9.03
CA LEU A 108 -8.54 4.31 7.97
C LEU A 108 -8.19 2.96 8.57
N ARG A 109 -8.61 1.88 7.90
CA ARG A 109 -8.07 0.56 8.18
C ARG A 109 -6.76 0.43 7.43
N VAL A 110 -5.66 0.25 8.15
CA VAL A 110 -4.33 0.12 7.53
C VAL A 110 -3.79 -1.28 7.76
N LYS A 111 -3.30 -1.90 6.68
CA LYS A 111 -2.56 -3.16 6.72
C LYS A 111 -1.22 -3.02 6.02
N VAL A 112 -0.24 -3.78 6.49
CA VAL A 112 1.14 -3.80 6.01
C VAL A 112 1.45 -5.15 5.39
N THR A 113 2.14 -5.12 4.25
CA THR A 113 2.65 -6.30 3.55
C THR A 113 4.14 -6.17 3.28
N ASP A 114 4.86 -7.29 3.29
CA ASP A 114 6.25 -7.40 2.84
C ASP A 114 6.36 -7.70 1.33
N ARG A 115 5.27 -8.19 0.73
CA ARG A 115 5.17 -8.41 -0.72
C ARG A 115 5.14 -7.10 -1.50
N ALA A 116 5.72 -7.15 -2.70
CA ALA A 116 5.60 -6.06 -3.66
C ALA A 116 4.12 -5.83 -4.04
N ILE A 117 3.73 -4.56 -4.09
CA ILE A 117 2.40 -4.12 -4.50
C ILE A 117 2.54 -3.03 -5.56
N GLU A 118 1.64 -3.06 -6.53
CA GLU A 118 1.45 -1.96 -7.46
C GLU A 118 0.62 -0.88 -6.80
N GLU A 119 1.00 0.38 -7.00
CA GLU A 119 0.23 1.48 -6.43
C GLU A 119 -1.08 1.71 -7.17
N SER A 120 -2.14 1.93 -6.41
CA SER A 120 -3.47 2.16 -6.97
C SER A 120 -4.39 2.81 -5.95
N LEU A 121 -5.43 3.46 -6.45
CA LEU A 121 -6.50 4.03 -5.66
C LEU A 121 -7.83 3.76 -6.37
N LEU A 122 -8.70 2.98 -5.75
CA LEU A 122 -10.02 2.64 -6.25
C LEU A 122 -11.08 3.35 -5.41
N ILE A 123 -12.04 3.97 -6.07
CA ILE A 123 -13.18 4.66 -5.45
C ILE A 123 -14.47 3.95 -5.88
N ASP A 124 -15.21 3.43 -4.90
CA ASP A 124 -16.50 2.73 -5.04
C ASP A 124 -16.51 1.58 -6.06
N ARG A 125 -15.35 1.03 -6.41
CA ARG A 125 -15.15 0.09 -7.54
C ARG A 125 -15.75 0.61 -8.86
N ARG A 126 -15.65 1.93 -9.10
CA ARG A 126 -16.15 2.60 -10.32
C ARG A 126 -15.11 3.47 -11.01
N LEU A 127 -14.09 3.86 -10.28
CA LEU A 127 -12.97 4.63 -10.77
C LEU A 127 -11.71 4.12 -10.11
N ALA A 128 -10.65 3.97 -10.88
CA ALA A 128 -9.32 3.71 -10.36
C ALA A 128 -8.33 4.75 -10.87
N LEU A 129 -7.36 5.10 -10.03
CA LEU A 129 -6.18 5.87 -10.38
C LEU A 129 -4.98 4.96 -10.19
N VAL A 130 -4.14 4.86 -11.22
CA VAL A 130 -2.90 4.07 -11.20
C VAL A 130 -1.77 4.91 -11.77
N PRO A 131 -0.51 4.74 -11.33
CA PRO A 131 0.62 5.40 -11.98
C PRO A 131 0.71 5.01 -13.46
N SER A 132 1.02 5.97 -14.32
CA SER A 132 1.12 5.74 -15.76
C SER A 132 2.42 5.01 -16.18
N GLY A 133 3.37 4.80 -15.26
CA GLY A 133 4.54 3.95 -15.49
C GLY A 133 5.59 4.46 -16.49
N GLY A 134 5.77 5.78 -16.62
CA GLY A 134 6.80 6.41 -17.47
C GLY A 134 7.80 7.28 -16.71
N ASP A 135 8.70 7.98 -17.42
CA ASP A 135 9.72 8.89 -16.86
C ASP A 135 9.14 10.00 -15.97
N ASP A 136 7.86 10.32 -16.14
CA ASP A 136 7.13 11.21 -15.26
C ASP A 136 6.45 10.42 -14.12
N ALA A 137 7.18 10.27 -13.01
CA ALA A 137 6.73 9.62 -11.76
C ALA A 137 5.50 10.27 -11.09
N LYS A 138 4.89 11.27 -11.73
CA LYS A 138 3.73 12.04 -11.25
C LYS A 138 2.50 11.90 -12.14
N SER A 139 2.60 11.20 -13.26
CA SER A 139 1.47 11.01 -14.17
C SER A 139 0.58 9.84 -13.70
N LEU A 140 -0.71 10.11 -13.53
CA LEU A 140 -1.72 9.14 -13.13
C LEU A 140 -2.66 8.84 -14.31
N LEU A 141 -2.95 7.56 -14.52
CA LEU A 141 -3.99 7.09 -15.43
C LEU A 141 -5.30 6.93 -14.67
N MET A 142 -6.35 7.57 -15.18
CA MET A 142 -7.72 7.35 -14.72
C MET A 142 -8.37 6.21 -15.49
N VAL A 143 -8.81 5.18 -14.77
CA VAL A 143 -9.43 3.98 -15.32
C VAL A 143 -10.89 3.94 -14.88
N THR A 144 -11.81 3.96 -15.85
CA THR A 144 -13.26 3.82 -15.64
C THR A 144 -13.84 2.56 -16.27
N THR A 145 -13.00 1.77 -16.95
CA THR A 145 -13.39 0.52 -17.62
C THR A 145 -13.77 -0.55 -16.58
N PRO A 146 -15.02 -1.04 -16.55
CA PRO A 146 -15.50 -1.93 -15.49
C PRO A 146 -14.70 -3.23 -15.32
N THR A 147 -14.22 -3.81 -16.41
CA THR A 147 -13.41 -5.06 -16.38
C THR A 147 -12.05 -4.83 -15.72
N LEU A 148 -11.39 -3.71 -16.01
CA LEU A 148 -10.11 -3.36 -15.40
C LEU A 148 -10.28 -3.01 -13.92
N ILE A 149 -11.34 -2.27 -13.57
CA ILE A 149 -11.63 -1.95 -12.17
C ILE A 149 -11.92 -3.23 -11.37
N SER A 150 -12.69 -4.16 -11.95
CA SER A 150 -12.98 -5.44 -11.31
C SER A 150 -11.69 -6.24 -11.08
N ALA A 151 -10.81 -6.33 -12.09
CA ALA A 151 -9.52 -7.00 -11.96
C ALA A 151 -8.62 -6.37 -10.88
N LEU A 152 -8.57 -5.04 -10.79
CA LEU A 152 -7.81 -4.34 -9.75
C LEU A 152 -8.39 -4.60 -8.34
N ALA A 153 -9.72 -4.61 -8.21
CA ALA A 153 -10.37 -4.91 -6.94
C ALA A 153 -10.17 -6.38 -6.51
N GLU A 154 -10.27 -7.32 -7.45
CA GLU A 154 -10.01 -8.75 -7.23
C GLU A 154 -8.54 -9.01 -6.91
N ALA A 155 -7.62 -8.20 -7.44
CA ALA A 155 -6.21 -8.24 -7.06
C ALA A 155 -5.99 -7.69 -5.64
N PHE A 156 -6.76 -6.69 -5.20
CA PHE A 156 -6.63 -6.08 -3.88
C PHE A 156 -7.06 -7.03 -2.75
N ASP A 157 -8.23 -7.64 -2.86
CA ASP A 157 -8.87 -8.39 -1.77
C ASP A 157 -7.99 -9.52 -1.18
N PRO A 158 -7.33 -10.42 -1.94
CA PRO A 158 -6.47 -11.46 -1.35
C PRO A 158 -5.24 -10.89 -0.65
N ARG A 159 -4.61 -9.86 -1.23
CA ARG A 159 -3.46 -9.17 -0.60
C ARG A 159 -3.87 -8.50 0.70
N TRP A 160 -5.08 -7.95 0.74
CA TRP A 160 -5.63 -7.36 1.95
C TRP A 160 -5.88 -8.40 3.04
N GLU A 161 -6.43 -9.57 2.71
CA GLU A 161 -6.67 -10.63 3.69
C GLU A 161 -5.35 -11.18 4.26
N GLU A 162 -4.33 -11.40 3.42
CA GLU A 162 -3.01 -11.90 3.83
C GLU A 162 -2.18 -10.89 4.63
N ALA A 163 -2.44 -9.58 4.49
CA ALA A 163 -1.64 -8.53 5.11
C ALA A 163 -1.92 -8.35 6.61
N THR A 164 -0.91 -7.84 7.33
CA THR A 164 -0.92 -7.66 8.79
C THR A 164 -1.49 -6.30 9.18
N PRO A 165 -2.44 -6.21 10.12
CA PRO A 165 -2.92 -4.93 10.64
C PRO A 165 -1.80 -4.02 11.19
N TRP A 166 -1.87 -2.72 10.88
CA TRP A 166 -0.87 -1.74 11.34
C TRP A 166 -0.74 -1.71 12.86
N GLU A 167 -1.81 -1.94 13.62
CA GLU A 167 -1.77 -1.97 15.07
C GLU A 167 -0.77 -3.03 15.59
N MET A 168 -0.63 -4.16 14.88
CA MET A 168 0.34 -5.20 15.22
C MET A 168 1.76 -4.84 14.77
N THR A 169 1.90 -4.08 13.66
CA THR A 169 3.20 -3.68 13.08
C THR A 169 3.81 -2.41 13.68
N SER A 170 2.99 -1.40 13.99
CA SER A 170 3.38 -0.16 14.68
C SER A 170 3.89 -0.43 16.09
N ALA A 171 3.35 -1.49 16.67
CA ALA A 171 3.74 -1.98 17.95
C ALA A 171 4.99 -2.90 17.86
N ARG A 172 5.50 -3.24 16.67
CA ARG A 172 6.70 -4.06 16.52
C ARG A 172 7.92 -3.40 17.22
N PRO A 173 8.58 -4.12 18.14
CA PRO A 173 9.67 -3.58 18.92
C PRO A 173 10.92 -3.41 18.06
N ASP A 174 11.70 -2.36 18.36
CA ASP A 174 13.04 -2.17 17.80
C ASP A 174 14.02 -3.26 18.32
N GLU A 175 15.26 -3.29 17.84
CA GLU A 175 16.23 -4.32 18.24
C GLU A 175 16.48 -4.35 19.75
N PHE A 176 16.48 -3.17 20.40
CA PHE A 176 16.73 -3.05 21.82
C PHE A 176 15.53 -3.53 22.64
N GLU A 177 14.33 -3.13 22.25
CA GLU A 177 13.07 -3.61 22.81
C GLU A 177 12.88 -5.13 22.59
N GLN A 178 13.28 -5.65 21.44
CA GLN A 178 13.30 -7.10 21.16
C GLN A 178 14.30 -7.82 22.06
N ALA A 179 15.49 -7.25 22.30
CA ALA A 179 16.46 -7.82 23.23
C ALA A 179 15.91 -7.86 24.67
N ILE A 180 15.21 -6.80 25.10
CA ILE A 180 14.49 -6.79 26.39
C ILE A 180 13.43 -7.89 26.42
N LEU A 181 12.56 -7.98 25.41
CA LEU A 181 11.49 -8.99 25.37
C LEU A 181 12.02 -10.42 25.43
N ARG A 182 13.09 -10.72 24.68
CA ARG A 182 13.77 -12.03 24.74
C ARG A 182 14.22 -12.35 26.16
N CYS A 183 14.90 -11.41 26.82
CA CYS A 183 15.35 -11.62 28.20
C CYS A 183 14.18 -11.81 29.18
N LEU A 184 13.06 -11.11 29.00
CA LEU A 184 11.88 -11.27 29.85
C LEU A 184 11.22 -12.64 29.67
N VAL A 185 11.17 -13.15 28.43
CA VAL A 185 10.64 -14.49 28.12
C VAL A 185 11.55 -15.58 28.67
N ASP A 186 12.86 -15.35 28.67
CA ASP A 186 13.86 -16.19 29.35
C ASP A 186 13.75 -16.14 30.89
N GLY A 187 12.84 -15.32 31.44
CA GLY A 187 12.58 -15.21 32.87
C GLY A 187 13.56 -14.32 33.64
N LEU A 188 14.37 -13.50 32.96
CA LEU A 188 15.30 -12.59 33.62
C LEU A 188 14.56 -11.45 34.34
N THR A 189 15.08 -11.03 35.49
CA THR A 189 14.61 -9.82 36.19
C THR A 189 15.12 -8.56 35.49
N ASP A 190 14.48 -7.42 35.75
CA ASP A 190 14.88 -6.13 35.16
C ASP A 190 16.35 -5.79 35.47
N GLU A 191 16.86 -6.19 36.64
CA GLU A 191 18.28 -6.05 37.03
C GLU A 191 19.20 -6.95 36.20
N ALA A 192 18.81 -8.19 35.96
CA ALA A 192 19.58 -9.12 35.13
C ALA A 192 19.60 -8.67 33.66
N VAL A 193 18.46 -8.22 33.13
CA VAL A 193 18.36 -7.63 31.78
C VAL A 193 19.24 -6.37 31.68
N ALA A 194 19.19 -5.50 32.69
CA ALA A 194 19.98 -4.28 32.75
C ALA A 194 21.49 -4.57 32.68
N ASN A 195 21.96 -5.54 33.47
CA ASN A 195 23.36 -5.97 33.44
C ASN A 195 23.74 -6.56 32.08
N ARG A 196 22.87 -7.37 31.46
CA ARG A 196 23.13 -8.01 30.16
C ARG A 196 23.18 -7.01 29.01
N LEU A 197 22.35 -5.97 29.04
CA LEU A 197 22.24 -4.97 27.98
C LEU A 197 23.06 -3.69 28.25
N GLY A 198 23.80 -3.62 29.37
CA GLY A 198 24.65 -2.47 29.70
C GLY A 198 23.87 -1.19 30.00
N VAL A 199 22.64 -1.29 30.54
CA VAL A 199 21.78 -0.14 30.89
C VAL A 199 21.33 -0.20 32.35
N SER A 200 20.64 0.84 32.82
CA SER A 200 20.06 0.81 34.17
C SER A 200 18.76 -0.01 34.25
N ALA A 201 18.47 -0.62 35.40
CA ALA A 201 17.19 -1.30 35.64
C ALA A 201 15.97 -0.37 35.54
N ARG A 202 16.15 0.95 35.75
CA ARG A 202 15.11 1.96 35.50
C ARG A 202 14.81 2.09 34.00
N THR A 203 15.84 2.03 33.15
CA THR A 203 15.70 2.07 31.69
C THR A 203 14.90 0.87 31.21
N VAL A 204 15.27 -0.34 31.66
CA VAL A 204 14.52 -1.57 31.33
C VAL A 204 13.06 -1.44 31.72
N ARG A 205 12.75 -1.09 32.98
CA ARG A 205 11.36 -0.89 33.44
C ARG A 205 10.56 0.10 32.60
N ARG A 206 11.18 1.20 32.17
CA ARG A 206 10.54 2.17 31.28
C ARG A 206 10.15 1.52 29.95
N TYR A 207 11.07 0.80 29.31
CA TYR A 207 10.78 0.11 28.05
C TYR A 207 9.74 -0.99 28.22
N VAL A 208 9.79 -1.78 29.30
CA VAL A 208 8.75 -2.79 29.61
C VAL A 208 7.37 -2.14 29.71
N ASN A 209 7.26 -1.01 30.42
CA ASN A 209 5.98 -0.29 30.53
C ASN A 209 5.49 0.24 29.17
N VAL A 210 6.39 0.73 28.32
CA VAL A 210 6.05 1.14 26.96
C VAL A 210 5.56 -0.04 26.13
N LEU A 211 6.25 -1.18 26.17
CA LEU A 211 5.86 -2.39 25.45
C LEU A 211 4.53 -2.96 25.94
N MET A 212 4.30 -2.98 27.26
CA MET A 212 3.00 -3.35 27.84
C MET A 212 1.88 -2.44 27.33
N ALA A 213 2.10 -1.11 27.32
CA ALA A 213 1.12 -0.17 26.81
C ALA A 213 0.84 -0.37 25.32
N ARG A 214 1.86 -0.72 24.51
CA ARG A 214 1.73 -0.97 23.07
C ARG A 214 0.85 -2.18 22.75
N VAL A 215 0.89 -3.24 23.57
CA VAL A 215 0.04 -4.44 23.37
C VAL A 215 -1.17 -4.51 24.29
N GLY A 216 -1.39 -3.49 25.13
CA GLY A 216 -2.45 -3.49 26.14
C GLY A 216 -2.28 -4.54 27.23
N ALA A 217 -1.05 -5.00 27.51
CA ALA A 217 -0.78 -5.96 28.57
C ALA A 217 -0.79 -5.29 29.95
N ARG A 218 -1.34 -6.00 30.94
CA ARG A 218 -1.46 -5.54 32.34
C ARG A 218 -0.42 -6.17 33.26
N SER A 219 0.34 -7.14 32.76
CA SER A 219 1.42 -7.82 33.48
C SER A 219 2.54 -8.22 32.53
N ARG A 220 3.74 -8.48 33.07
CA ARG A 220 4.89 -8.99 32.28
C ARG A 220 4.59 -10.34 31.63
N PHE A 221 3.81 -11.19 32.31
CA PHE A 221 3.34 -12.46 31.75
C PHE A 221 2.41 -12.22 30.55
N GLU A 222 1.42 -11.33 30.71
CA GLU A 222 0.53 -10.96 29.61
C GLU A 222 1.31 -10.29 28.46
N LEU A 223 2.35 -9.50 28.75
CA LEU A 223 3.24 -8.95 27.73
C LEU A 223 3.88 -10.06 26.89
N GLY A 224 4.44 -11.09 27.52
CA GLY A 224 5.02 -12.23 26.79
C GLY A 224 4.01 -12.94 25.90
N PHE A 225 2.81 -13.22 26.41
CA PHE A 225 1.74 -13.85 25.63
C PHE A 225 1.30 -13.00 24.43
N ARG A 226 1.01 -11.71 24.65
CA ARG A 226 0.59 -10.80 23.57
C ARG A 226 1.71 -10.52 22.57
N ALA A 227 2.96 -10.45 23.03
CA ALA A 227 4.12 -10.30 22.17
C ALA A 227 4.29 -11.53 21.25
N ALA A 228 3.98 -12.74 21.72
CA ALA A 228 3.92 -13.93 20.88
C ALA A 228 2.78 -13.86 19.86
N GLU A 229 1.55 -13.50 20.27
CA GLU A 229 0.41 -13.31 19.35
C GLU A 229 0.70 -12.28 18.25
N CYS A 230 1.49 -11.24 18.57
CA CYS A 230 1.88 -10.20 17.63
C CYS A 230 3.13 -10.55 16.80
N GLY A 231 3.74 -11.72 17.00
CA GLY A 231 4.96 -12.14 16.28
C GLY A 231 6.19 -11.29 16.61
N TRP A 232 6.28 -10.75 17.82
CA TRP A 232 7.43 -9.96 18.27
C TRP A 232 8.57 -10.82 18.80
N LEU A 233 8.25 -12.05 19.16
CA LEU A 233 9.20 -13.06 19.57
C LEU A 233 9.50 -13.95 18.35
N PRO A 234 10.76 -14.33 18.13
CA PRO A 234 11.07 -15.33 17.11
C PRO A 234 10.34 -16.63 17.42
N ASP A 235 9.83 -17.31 16.38
CA ASP A 235 9.33 -18.68 16.51
C ASP A 235 10.47 -19.51 17.11
N GLY A 236 10.25 -20.07 18.29
CA GLY A 236 11.30 -20.65 19.11
C GLY A 236 12.14 -21.69 18.35
N THR A 237 13.32 -21.30 17.89
CA THR A 237 14.44 -22.20 17.69
C THR A 237 15.27 -22.12 18.95
N ALA A 238 15.07 -23.09 19.83
CA ALA A 238 16.04 -23.42 20.86
C ALA A 238 17.41 -23.64 20.20
N ASP A 239 18.41 -22.92 20.68
CA ASP A 239 19.80 -23.36 20.71
C ASP A 239 20.47 -22.75 21.96
#